data_AF-A0A7Z1IL42-F1
#
_entry.id   AF-A0A7Z1IL42-F1
#
_cell.length_a   1.000
_cell.length_b   1.000
_cell.length_c   1.000
_cell.angle_alpha   90.00
_cell.angle_beta   90.00
_cell.angle_gamma   90.00
#
_symmetry.space_group_name_H-M   'P 1'
#
loop_
_entity.id
_entity.type
_entity.pdbx_description
1 polymer ?
#
loop_
_entity_poly.entity_id
_entity_poly.type
_entity_poly.pdbx_seq_one_letter_code
_entity_poly.pdbx_strand_id
1 'polypeptide(L)'
;MSKNHKVFRERFVSSQEQTILSVFVCFGLVSSIALPPLSVYGLGVYIVTFVSPLLALLVFMFWSKAPVFHFSALFPMLLGLMVCVSALFSWFMGFSSINTRDLVESIKYFQFFPYLLAIPFLGLKSVDIFHRGLFLSAVVVGCIGFFQVLGIGEFISRIYLGADSAHLDSLISGRRITLTGSDPNVGGVIAAFFCVYFFSMYAVSRKFLYVFFSIIFVFLCFLTQSRTALVALVFALSTYFLFFFRAFILYKFVFLVFGFFFLLSMIYFLDLSYLYLGFQYALEGRNNSLNVRLDNMVDAYYRFLQSPVVGLGPAKSSFSTIIDSEYALIIQRYGLLGVFLFFCYFVYLLKLAYSLVCNAWGGSLLIFTLISFMVMMTNNIFSGYQLMSLVVLLNVACILSLRVREAEAKEANL
;
A
#
# COMPACT_ATOMS: atom_id res chain seq x y z
N MET A 1 -8.58 1.54 36.81
CA MET A 1 -9.16 2.20 35.61
C MET A 1 -9.53 1.27 34.44
N SER A 2 -9.08 0.01 34.35
CA SER A 2 -9.34 -0.86 33.17
C SER A 2 -10.69 -1.60 33.13
N LYS A 3 -11.42 -1.78 34.25
CA LYS A 3 -12.73 -2.49 34.24
C LYS A 3 -13.82 -1.68 33.52
N ASN A 4 -13.72 -0.35 33.51
CA ASN A 4 -14.72 0.50 32.87
C ASN A 4 -14.68 0.47 31.34
N HIS A 5 -13.58 0.11 30.68
CA HIS A 5 -13.48 0.14 29.21
C HIS A 5 -14.10 -1.07 28.49
N LYS A 6 -14.10 -2.28 29.09
CA LYS A 6 -14.76 -3.47 28.50
C LYS A 6 -16.30 -3.30 28.62
N VAL A 7 -16.77 -2.80 29.77
CA VAL A 7 -18.20 -2.48 30.00
C VAL A 7 -18.68 -1.28 29.16
N PHE A 8 -17.80 -0.34 28.80
CA PHE A 8 -18.18 0.80 27.96
C PHE A 8 -18.43 0.41 26.50
N ARG A 9 -17.67 -0.51 25.91
CA ARG A 9 -17.74 -0.78 24.46
C ARG A 9 -18.88 -1.70 24.03
N GLU A 10 -19.22 -2.71 24.83
CA GLU A 10 -20.36 -3.58 24.55
C GLU A 10 -21.72 -2.91 24.80
N ARG A 11 -21.74 -1.75 25.48
CA ARG A 11 -22.97 -1.02 25.80
C ARG A 11 -23.55 -0.19 24.65
N PHE A 12 -22.78 0.18 23.62
CA PHE A 12 -23.23 1.20 22.65
C PHE A 12 -23.39 0.73 21.20
N VAL A 13 -22.80 -0.41 20.81
CA VAL A 13 -22.90 -0.95 19.45
C VAL A 13 -23.18 -2.44 19.52
N SER A 14 -24.31 -2.87 18.95
CA SER A 14 -24.73 -4.27 18.89
C SER A 14 -23.75 -5.12 18.07
N SER A 15 -23.67 -6.43 18.34
CA SER A 15 -22.80 -7.33 17.58
C SER A 15 -23.11 -7.35 16.08
N GLN A 16 -24.37 -7.08 15.69
CA GLN A 16 -24.78 -7.02 14.29
C GLN A 16 -24.24 -5.75 13.61
N GLU A 17 -24.38 -4.59 14.25
CA GLU A 17 -23.83 -3.32 13.77
C GLU A 17 -22.31 -3.38 13.59
N GLN A 18 -21.57 -3.98 14.54
CA GLN A 18 -20.11 -4.17 14.42
C GLN A 18 -19.75 -5.04 13.21
N THR A 19 -20.56 -6.07 12.93
CA THR A 19 -20.34 -6.97 11.79
C THR A 19 -20.55 -6.23 10.47
N ILE A 20 -21.63 -5.44 10.36
CA ILE A 20 -21.91 -4.61 9.18
C ILE A 20 -20.76 -3.64 8.93
N LEU A 21 -20.34 -2.90 9.97
CA LEU A 21 -19.21 -1.97 9.87
C LEU A 21 -17.92 -2.68 9.41
N SER A 22 -17.65 -3.88 9.94
CA SER A 22 -16.48 -4.67 9.55
C SER A 22 -16.50 -5.08 8.09
N VAL A 23 -17.66 -5.47 7.58
CA VAL A 23 -17.85 -5.81 6.16
C VAL A 23 -17.64 -4.57 5.30
N PHE A 24 -18.18 -3.41 5.67
CA PHE A 24 -17.97 -2.16 4.94
C PHE A 24 -16.49 -1.74 4.90
N VAL A 25 -15.79 -1.79 6.04
CA VAL A 25 -14.36 -1.46 6.12
C VAL A 25 -13.55 -2.43 5.26
N CYS A 26 -13.78 -3.74 5.42
CA CYS A 26 -13.07 -4.79 4.68
C CYS A 26 -13.33 -4.66 3.17
N PHE A 27 -14.60 -4.60 2.75
CA PHE A 27 -15.00 -4.45 1.36
C PHE A 27 -14.40 -3.19 0.73
N GLY A 28 -14.52 -2.04 1.40
CA GLY A 28 -13.98 -0.79 0.90
C GLY A 28 -12.47 -0.87 0.64
N LEU A 29 -11.68 -1.33 1.61
CA LEU A 29 -10.22 -1.41 1.45
C LEU A 29 -9.81 -2.46 0.40
N VAL A 30 -10.41 -3.65 0.46
CA VAL A 30 -10.12 -4.77 -0.46
C VAL A 30 -10.56 -4.46 -1.90
N SER A 31 -11.64 -3.67 -2.08
CA SER A 31 -12.18 -3.35 -3.41
C SER A 31 -11.15 -2.70 -4.32
N SER A 32 -10.31 -1.81 -3.80
CA SER A 32 -9.28 -1.16 -4.62
C SER A 32 -8.22 -2.13 -5.15
N ILE A 33 -7.99 -3.25 -4.46
CA ILE A 33 -7.00 -4.26 -4.84
C ILE A 33 -7.59 -5.28 -5.80
N ALA A 34 -8.85 -5.67 -5.60
CA ALA A 34 -9.45 -6.80 -6.31
C ALA A 34 -10.41 -6.41 -7.42
N LEU A 35 -10.90 -5.16 -7.46
CA LEU A 35 -11.89 -4.69 -8.42
C LEU A 35 -11.31 -3.55 -9.27
N PRO A 36 -11.75 -3.42 -10.54
CA PRO A 36 -11.26 -2.37 -11.42
C PRO A 36 -11.79 -0.99 -10.99
N PRO A 37 -11.08 0.10 -11.33
CA PRO A 37 -11.60 1.44 -11.15
C PRO A 37 -12.83 1.68 -12.05
N LEU A 38 -13.78 2.47 -11.58
CA LEU A 38 -14.95 2.88 -12.36
C LEU A 38 -14.62 4.19 -13.10
N SER A 39 -14.90 4.25 -14.40
CA SER A 39 -14.74 5.48 -15.17
C SER A 39 -15.92 6.41 -14.90
N VAL A 40 -15.67 7.52 -14.22
CA VAL A 40 -16.65 8.57 -13.95
C VAL A 40 -16.16 9.86 -14.60
N TYR A 41 -16.86 10.30 -15.65
CA TYR A 41 -16.46 11.44 -16.49
C TYR A 41 -15.02 11.36 -17.03
N GLY A 42 -14.55 10.15 -17.38
CA GLY A 42 -13.19 9.91 -17.88
C GLY A 42 -12.12 9.79 -16.79
N LEU A 43 -12.48 9.87 -15.51
CA LEU A 43 -11.57 9.62 -14.39
C LEU A 43 -11.79 8.23 -13.81
N GLY A 44 -10.72 7.45 -13.66
CA GLY A 44 -10.75 6.17 -12.96
C GLY A 44 -10.84 6.37 -11.44
N VAL A 45 -12.02 6.08 -10.87
CA VAL A 45 -12.29 6.20 -9.43
C VAL A 45 -12.49 4.81 -8.83
N TYR A 46 -11.73 4.48 -7.79
CA TYR A 46 -11.86 3.20 -7.11
C TYR A 46 -13.08 3.17 -6.19
N ILE A 47 -13.65 1.97 -6.01
CA ILE A 47 -14.82 1.75 -5.14
C ILE A 47 -14.56 2.22 -3.70
N VAL A 48 -13.32 2.10 -3.20
CA VAL A 48 -12.89 2.64 -1.89
C VAL A 48 -13.26 4.12 -1.71
N THR A 49 -13.16 4.92 -2.78
CA THR A 49 -13.47 6.36 -2.74
C THR A 49 -14.97 6.60 -2.55
N PHE A 50 -15.83 5.74 -3.11
CA PHE A 50 -17.30 5.81 -2.92
C PHE A 50 -17.75 5.23 -1.58
N VAL A 51 -17.07 4.19 -1.09
CA VAL A 51 -17.38 3.59 0.22
C VAL A 51 -16.98 4.51 1.37
N SER A 52 -15.89 5.28 1.22
CA SER A 52 -15.40 6.23 2.23
C SER A 52 -16.47 7.17 2.81
N PRO A 53 -17.22 7.97 2.02
CA PRO A 53 -18.24 8.88 2.56
C PRO A 53 -19.41 8.14 3.23
N LEU A 54 -19.83 7.00 2.67
CA LEU A 54 -20.88 6.16 3.30
C LEU A 54 -20.41 5.61 4.65
N LEU A 55 -19.15 5.17 4.72
CA LEU A 55 -18.52 4.73 5.94
C LEU A 55 -18.38 5.88 6.95
N ALA A 56 -18.05 7.09 6.50
CA ALA A 56 -17.97 8.26 7.35
C ALA A 56 -19.31 8.54 8.03
N LEU A 57 -20.42 8.56 7.27
CA LEU A 57 -21.77 8.75 7.82
C LEU A 57 -22.09 7.70 8.90
N LEU A 58 -21.84 6.42 8.58
CA LEU A 58 -22.10 5.31 9.50
C LEU A 58 -21.21 5.38 10.76
N VAL A 59 -19.94 5.77 10.62
CA VAL A 59 -19.04 5.97 11.78
C VAL A 59 -19.47 7.18 12.61
N PHE A 60 -19.90 8.30 11.99
CA PHE A 60 -20.42 9.46 12.72
C PHE A 60 -21.70 9.14 13.51
N MET A 61 -22.57 8.27 12.98
CA MET A 61 -23.74 7.77 13.71
C MET A 61 -23.37 6.96 14.97
N PHE A 62 -22.25 6.23 14.95
CA PHE A 62 -21.74 5.54 16.14
C PHE A 62 -20.98 6.48 17.07
N TRP A 63 -20.23 7.41 16.50
CA TRP A 63 -19.45 8.40 17.24
C TRP A 63 -20.34 9.36 18.03
N SER A 64 -21.53 9.71 17.53
CA SER A 64 -22.52 10.49 18.27
C SER A 64 -23.03 9.77 19.54
N LYS A 65 -23.04 8.43 19.53
CA LYS A 65 -23.37 7.62 20.72
C LYS A 65 -22.19 7.50 21.68
N ALA A 66 -20.97 7.41 21.15
CA ALA A 66 -19.74 7.27 21.93
C ALA A 66 -18.55 7.94 21.21
N PRO A 67 -18.15 9.16 21.60
CA PRO A 67 -17.13 9.93 20.90
C PRO A 67 -15.72 9.42 21.22
N VAL A 68 -15.39 8.24 20.71
CA VAL A 68 -14.09 7.59 20.88
C VAL A 68 -13.29 7.74 19.61
N PHE A 69 -12.03 8.15 19.75
CA PHE A 69 -11.12 8.39 18.64
C PHE A 69 -9.85 7.55 18.77
N HIS A 70 -9.38 6.94 17.68
CA HIS A 70 -8.11 6.21 17.66
C HIS A 70 -7.04 7.05 16.96
N PHE A 71 -5.85 7.15 17.59
CA PHE A 71 -4.76 8.01 17.13
C PHE A 71 -4.33 7.77 15.67
N SER A 72 -4.44 6.53 15.18
CA SER A 72 -4.07 6.21 13.79
C SER A 72 -4.86 7.01 12.75
N ALA A 73 -6.10 7.41 13.05
CA ALA A 73 -6.91 8.21 12.14
C ALA A 73 -6.33 9.62 11.90
N LEU A 74 -5.45 10.13 12.78
CA LEU A 74 -4.80 11.42 12.55
C LEU A 74 -3.88 11.41 11.34
N PHE A 75 -3.23 10.29 10.99
CA PHE A 75 -2.29 10.24 9.88
C PHE A 75 -2.91 10.60 8.53
N PRO A 76 -3.95 9.91 8.02
CA PRO A 76 -4.58 10.30 6.75
C PRO A 76 -5.19 11.70 6.80
N MET A 77 -5.67 12.16 7.96
CA MET A 77 -6.16 13.53 8.13
C MET A 77 -5.03 14.56 7.98
N LEU A 78 -3.90 14.37 8.66
CA LEU A 78 -2.74 15.25 8.59
C LEU A 78 -2.10 15.24 7.19
N LEU A 79 -2.02 14.08 6.54
CA LEU A 79 -1.57 13.99 5.16
C LEU A 79 -2.50 14.74 4.20
N GLY A 80 -3.82 14.63 4.37
CA GLY A 80 -4.79 15.41 3.59
C GLY A 80 -4.66 16.91 3.83
N LEU A 81 -4.56 17.34 5.09
CA LEU A 81 -4.38 18.74 5.47
C LEU A 81 -3.06 19.32 4.93
N MET A 82 -1.98 18.54 4.96
CA MET A 82 -0.70 18.92 4.37
C MET A 82 -0.84 19.27 2.88
N VAL A 83 -1.62 18.49 2.12
CA VAL A 83 -1.90 18.83 0.71
C VAL A 83 -2.59 20.18 0.58
N CYS A 84 -3.63 20.42 1.39
CA CYS A 84 -4.37 21.68 1.38
C CYS A 84 -3.48 22.87 1.75
N VAL A 85 -2.71 22.75 2.84
CA VAL A 85 -1.79 23.79 3.32
C VAL A 85 -0.75 24.11 2.25
N SER A 86 -0.17 23.09 1.62
CA SER A 86 0.86 23.29 0.59
C SER A 86 0.31 23.92 -0.69
N ALA A 87 -0.90 23.54 -1.10
CA ALA A 87 -1.57 24.16 -2.26
C ALA A 87 -1.93 25.63 -1.98
N LEU A 88 -2.53 25.93 -0.83
CA LEU A 88 -2.88 27.30 -0.44
C LEU A 88 -1.64 28.19 -0.29
N PHE A 89 -0.57 27.66 0.29
CA PHE A 89 0.71 28.36 0.40
C PHE A 89 1.30 28.67 -0.97
N SER A 90 1.29 27.70 -1.89
CA SER A 90 1.77 27.90 -3.28
C SER A 90 1.00 29.01 -4.00
N TRP A 91 -0.32 29.05 -3.84
CA TRP A 91 -1.15 30.10 -4.44
C TRP A 91 -0.90 31.46 -3.82
N PHE A 92 -0.75 31.53 -2.49
CA PHE A 92 -0.50 32.78 -1.78
C PHE A 92 0.86 33.39 -2.16
N MET A 93 1.90 32.55 -2.29
CA MET A 93 3.25 32.99 -2.67
C MET A 93 3.42 33.21 -4.19
N GLY A 94 2.40 32.89 -4.99
CA GLY A 94 2.45 33.06 -6.45
C GLY A 94 3.29 32.03 -7.18
N PHE A 95 3.60 30.88 -6.56
CA PHE A 95 4.37 29.82 -7.21
C PHE A 95 3.56 29.03 -8.24
N SER A 96 2.24 28.92 -8.04
CA SER A 96 1.33 28.27 -8.99
C SER A 96 0.02 29.02 -9.11
N SER A 97 -0.64 28.89 -10.27
CA SER A 97 -1.98 29.44 -10.45
C SER A 97 -3.02 28.70 -9.61
N ILE A 98 -4.08 29.41 -9.23
CA ILE A 98 -5.19 28.83 -8.45
C ILE A 98 -5.86 27.75 -9.29
N ASN A 99 -5.84 26.51 -8.78
CA ASN A 99 -6.42 25.36 -9.47
C ASN A 99 -7.08 24.41 -8.46
N THR A 100 -8.41 24.32 -8.48
CA THR A 100 -9.18 23.48 -7.55
C THR A 100 -8.79 21.99 -7.60
N ARG A 101 -8.20 21.52 -8.71
CA ARG A 101 -7.67 20.15 -8.85
C ARG A 101 -6.49 19.86 -7.91
N ASP A 102 -5.83 20.87 -7.38
CA ASP A 102 -4.77 20.72 -6.37
C ASP A 102 -5.37 20.35 -5.02
N LEU A 103 -6.49 20.96 -4.62
CA LEU A 103 -7.20 20.60 -3.38
C LEU A 103 -7.86 19.23 -3.48
N VAL A 104 -8.38 18.86 -4.65
CA VAL A 104 -8.94 17.52 -4.90
C VAL A 104 -7.90 16.42 -4.69
N GLU A 105 -6.60 16.70 -4.82
CA GLU A 105 -5.53 15.73 -4.51
C GLU A 105 -5.55 15.29 -3.04
N SER A 106 -6.05 16.14 -2.12
CA SER A 106 -6.20 15.80 -0.69
C SER A 106 -7.15 14.62 -0.44
N ILE A 107 -8.10 14.38 -1.36
CA ILE A 107 -9.06 13.27 -1.27
C ILE A 107 -8.33 11.92 -1.23
N LYS A 108 -7.16 11.81 -1.87
CA LYS A 108 -6.32 10.60 -1.84
C LYS A 108 -6.03 10.12 -0.43
N TYR A 109 -5.83 11.06 0.50
CA TYR A 109 -5.55 10.76 1.91
C TYR A 109 -6.82 10.80 2.76
N PHE A 110 -7.66 11.83 2.59
CA PHE A 110 -8.88 11.99 3.38
C PHE A 110 -9.85 10.82 3.24
N GLN A 111 -9.91 10.16 2.07
CA GLN A 111 -10.77 8.99 1.89
C GLN A 111 -10.42 7.82 2.84
N PHE A 112 -9.21 7.78 3.40
CA PHE A 112 -8.81 6.73 4.34
C PHE A 112 -9.09 7.09 5.80
N PHE A 113 -9.45 8.35 6.09
CA PHE A 113 -9.78 8.80 7.44
C PHE A 113 -10.96 8.02 8.06
N PRO A 114 -12.11 7.82 7.38
CA PRO A 114 -13.24 7.08 7.93
C PRO A 114 -12.90 5.63 8.30
N TYR A 115 -12.02 4.98 7.53
CA TYR A 115 -11.61 3.59 7.76
C TYR A 115 -10.83 3.43 9.07
N LEU A 116 -9.94 4.38 9.40
CA LEU A 116 -9.22 4.37 10.67
C LEU A 116 -10.09 4.90 11.81
N LEU A 117 -11.00 5.84 11.54
CA LEU A 117 -11.96 6.33 12.54
C LEU A 117 -12.93 5.23 12.98
N ALA A 118 -13.22 4.23 12.14
CA ALA A 118 -14.05 3.08 12.47
C ALA A 118 -13.45 2.15 13.54
N ILE A 119 -12.13 2.18 13.76
CA ILE A 119 -11.39 1.23 14.60
C ILE A 119 -11.99 1.04 16.01
N PRO A 120 -12.40 2.08 16.77
CA PRO A 120 -13.00 1.91 18.10
C PRO A 120 -14.29 1.08 18.11
N PHE A 121 -15.02 1.04 16.99
CA PHE A 121 -16.34 0.41 16.86
C PHE A 121 -16.28 -0.99 16.22
N LEU A 122 -15.11 -1.43 15.77
CA LEU A 122 -14.89 -2.77 15.24
C LEU A 122 -14.74 -3.80 16.37
N GLY A 123 -15.40 -4.95 16.20
CA GLY A 123 -15.39 -6.08 17.13
C GLY A 123 -14.21 -7.04 16.91
N LEU A 124 -14.08 -8.05 17.77
CA LEU A 124 -13.01 -9.06 17.63
C LEU A 124 -13.25 -9.98 16.41
N LYS A 125 -14.53 -10.29 16.10
CA LYS A 125 -14.94 -11.06 14.91
C LYS A 125 -14.52 -10.39 13.58
N SER A 126 -14.20 -9.10 13.60
CA SER A 126 -13.73 -8.34 12.44
C SER A 126 -12.44 -8.93 11.86
N VAL A 127 -11.57 -9.52 12.69
CA VAL A 127 -10.32 -10.15 12.24
C VAL A 127 -10.59 -11.30 11.26
N ASP A 128 -11.60 -12.13 11.56
CA ASP A 128 -11.99 -13.25 10.67
C ASP A 128 -12.60 -12.74 9.36
N ILE A 129 -13.40 -11.67 9.42
CA ILE A 129 -13.98 -11.03 8.22
C ILE A 129 -12.85 -10.50 7.32
N PHE A 130 -11.81 -9.93 7.90
CA PHE A 130 -10.66 -9.40 7.16
C PHE A 130 -9.85 -10.55 6.55
N HIS A 131 -9.66 -11.65 7.29
CA HIS A 131 -8.99 -12.84 6.77
C HIS A 131 -9.73 -13.43 5.55
N ARG A 132 -11.06 -13.57 5.64
CA ARG A 132 -11.91 -14.06 4.55
C ARG A 132 -11.90 -13.12 3.35
N GLY A 133 -12.00 -11.81 3.59
CA GLY A 133 -11.93 -10.79 2.53
C GLY A 133 -10.60 -10.83 1.78
N LEU A 134 -9.49 -10.92 2.52
CA LEU A 134 -8.16 -11.05 1.91
C LEU A 134 -8.00 -12.35 1.13
N PHE A 135 -8.47 -13.48 1.68
CA PHE A 135 -8.42 -14.75 0.97
C PHE A 135 -9.22 -14.71 -0.34
N LEU A 136 -10.45 -14.17 -0.31
CA LEU A 136 -11.27 -14.01 -1.51
C LEU A 136 -10.60 -13.09 -2.54
N SER A 137 -10.03 -11.97 -2.09
CA SER A 137 -9.31 -11.06 -2.97
C SER A 137 -8.07 -11.69 -3.60
N ALA A 138 -7.34 -12.52 -2.85
CA ALA A 138 -6.21 -13.26 -3.37
C ALA A 138 -6.64 -14.24 -4.48
N VAL A 139 -7.78 -14.92 -4.31
CA VAL A 139 -8.33 -15.79 -5.35
C VAL A 139 -8.68 -14.97 -6.60
N VAL A 140 -9.36 -13.84 -6.45
CA VAL A 140 -9.70 -12.96 -7.59
C VAL A 140 -8.45 -12.47 -8.32
N VAL A 141 -7.48 -11.92 -7.59
CA VAL A 141 -6.22 -11.41 -8.16
C VAL A 141 -5.41 -12.52 -8.81
N GLY A 142 -5.35 -13.70 -8.17
CA GLY A 142 -4.66 -14.88 -8.71
C GLY A 142 -5.30 -15.39 -10.01
N CYS A 143 -6.63 -15.46 -10.07
CA CYS A 143 -7.35 -15.82 -11.29
C CYS A 143 -7.10 -14.82 -12.43
N ILE A 144 -7.15 -13.51 -12.13
CA ILE A 144 -6.87 -12.46 -13.13
C ILE A 144 -5.44 -12.59 -13.65
N GLY A 145 -4.46 -12.77 -12.75
CA GLY A 145 -3.07 -13.02 -13.13
C GLY A 145 -2.92 -14.23 -14.03
N PHE A 146 -3.56 -15.34 -13.68
CA PHE A 146 -3.52 -16.56 -14.48
C PHE A 146 -4.13 -16.37 -15.87
N PHE A 147 -5.27 -15.68 -15.99
CA PHE A 147 -5.87 -15.36 -17.28
C PHE A 147 -4.99 -14.45 -18.15
N GLN A 148 -4.27 -13.51 -17.55
CA GLN A 148 -3.28 -12.69 -18.27
C GLN A 148 -2.12 -13.54 -18.80
N VAL A 149 -1.63 -14.51 -18.01
CA VAL A 149 -0.58 -15.43 -18.44
C VAL A 149 -1.01 -16.31 -19.62
N LEU A 150 -2.26 -16.75 -19.65
CA LEU A 150 -2.81 -17.56 -20.75
C LEU A 150 -3.09 -16.76 -22.04
N GLY A 151 -2.84 -15.44 -22.06
CA GLY A 151 -3.13 -14.59 -23.22
C GLY A 151 -4.62 -14.32 -23.46
N ILE A 152 -5.51 -14.83 -22.58
CA ILE A 152 -6.97 -14.58 -22.63
C ILE A 152 -7.32 -13.26 -21.91
N GLY A 153 -6.37 -12.71 -21.16
CA GLY A 153 -6.56 -11.53 -20.32
C GLY A 153 -6.64 -10.18 -21.04
N GLU A 154 -6.69 -10.10 -22.37
CA GLU A 154 -6.76 -8.79 -23.07
C GLU A 154 -8.03 -8.02 -22.69
N PHE A 155 -9.19 -8.69 -22.71
CA PHE A 155 -10.46 -8.09 -22.28
C PHE A 155 -10.41 -7.64 -20.81
N ILE A 156 -9.88 -8.49 -19.93
CA ILE A 156 -9.75 -8.18 -18.50
C ILE A 156 -8.79 -7.00 -18.30
N SER A 157 -7.68 -6.98 -19.03
CA SER A 157 -6.66 -5.93 -18.92
C SER A 157 -7.20 -4.59 -19.40
N ARG A 158 -8.03 -4.55 -20.45
CA ARG A 158 -8.74 -3.33 -20.88
C ARG A 158 -9.70 -2.79 -19.81
N ILE A 159 -10.33 -3.67 -19.02
CA ILE A 159 -11.19 -3.25 -17.90
C ILE A 159 -10.37 -2.63 -16.77
N TYR A 160 -9.19 -3.19 -16.43
CA TYR A 160 -8.37 -2.70 -15.33
C TYR A 160 -7.48 -1.50 -15.68
N LEU A 161 -6.97 -1.41 -16.91
CA LEU A 161 -6.04 -0.38 -17.34
C LEU A 161 -6.70 0.77 -18.12
N GLY A 162 -7.92 0.57 -18.63
CA GLY A 162 -8.57 1.48 -19.57
C GLY A 162 -8.13 1.26 -21.02
N ALA A 163 -8.98 1.65 -21.97
CA ALA A 163 -8.83 1.34 -23.39
C ALA A 163 -7.59 1.98 -24.06
N ASP A 164 -7.10 3.10 -23.53
CA ASP A 164 -6.05 3.93 -24.16
C ASP A 164 -4.71 3.91 -23.40
N SER A 165 -4.47 2.91 -22.55
CA SER A 165 -3.24 2.87 -21.75
C SER A 165 -2.02 2.46 -22.59
N ALA A 166 -0.93 3.23 -22.53
CA ALA A 166 0.36 2.88 -23.17
C ALA A 166 0.95 1.54 -22.65
N HIS A 167 0.43 1.03 -21.52
CA HIS A 167 0.79 -0.26 -20.96
C HIS A 167 0.02 -1.43 -21.59
N LEU A 168 -1.07 -1.17 -22.33
CA LEU A 168 -1.83 -2.18 -23.07
C LEU A 168 -0.95 -2.84 -24.14
N ASP A 169 -0.15 -2.07 -24.88
CA ASP A 169 0.75 -2.58 -25.92
C ASP A 169 1.84 -3.50 -25.34
N SER A 170 2.37 -3.16 -24.16
CA SER A 170 3.36 -4.00 -23.47
C SER A 170 2.77 -5.33 -22.97
N LEU A 171 1.48 -5.34 -22.64
CA LEU A 171 0.72 -6.53 -22.26
C LEU A 171 0.36 -7.39 -23.48
N ILE A 172 -0.11 -6.76 -24.57
CA ILE A 172 -0.45 -7.42 -25.85
C ILE A 172 0.78 -8.07 -26.46
N SER A 173 1.97 -7.49 -26.27
CA SER A 173 3.24 -8.11 -26.68
C SER A 173 3.65 -9.36 -25.88
N GLY A 174 2.88 -9.74 -24.85
CA GLY A 174 3.09 -10.95 -24.04
C GLY A 174 4.29 -10.90 -23.08
N ARG A 175 4.89 -9.73 -22.88
CA ARG A 175 6.14 -9.61 -22.11
C ARG A 175 5.94 -9.39 -20.61
N ARG A 176 4.81 -8.83 -20.17
CA ARG A 176 4.53 -8.46 -18.77
C ARG A 176 3.05 -8.60 -18.42
N ILE A 177 2.76 -8.95 -17.17
CA ILE A 177 1.40 -8.91 -16.61
C ILE A 177 1.24 -7.76 -15.60
N THR A 178 0.02 -7.26 -15.44
CA THR A 178 -0.30 -6.17 -14.48
C THR A 178 -1.12 -6.63 -13.29
N LEU A 179 -1.65 -7.85 -13.32
CA LEU A 179 -2.63 -8.35 -12.36
C LEU A 179 -3.84 -7.40 -12.33
N THR A 180 -4.23 -6.95 -11.15
CA THR A 180 -5.27 -5.93 -10.92
C THR A 180 -4.69 -4.53 -10.73
N GLY A 181 -3.38 -4.36 -10.87
CA GLY A 181 -2.71 -3.07 -10.72
C GLY A 181 -2.98 -2.14 -11.90
N SER A 182 -2.90 -0.83 -11.66
CA SER A 182 -2.95 0.21 -12.70
C SER A 182 -1.77 0.16 -13.68
N ASP A 183 -0.69 -0.52 -13.30
CA ASP A 183 0.51 -0.73 -14.09
C ASP A 183 1.29 -1.96 -13.55
N PRO A 184 2.31 -2.47 -14.26
CA PRO A 184 3.05 -3.65 -13.83
C PRO A 184 3.78 -3.46 -12.49
N ASN A 185 4.19 -2.24 -12.15
CA ASN A 185 4.89 -1.98 -10.88
C ASN A 185 3.92 -2.08 -9.71
N VAL A 186 2.73 -1.49 -9.83
CA VAL A 186 1.64 -1.60 -8.84
C VAL A 186 1.17 -3.05 -8.72
N GLY A 187 1.01 -3.76 -9.85
CA GLY A 187 0.72 -5.20 -9.87
C GLY A 187 1.76 -6.02 -9.10
N GLY A 188 3.05 -5.74 -9.32
CA GLY A 188 4.15 -6.36 -8.60
C GLY A 188 4.06 -6.17 -7.08
N VAL A 189 3.66 -4.98 -6.61
CA VAL A 189 3.46 -4.69 -5.19
C VAL A 189 2.25 -5.44 -4.62
N ILE A 190 1.15 -5.53 -5.38
CA ILE A 190 -0.04 -6.31 -4.99
C ILE A 190 0.33 -7.79 -4.84
N ALA A 191 1.08 -8.35 -5.79
CA ALA A 191 1.57 -9.72 -5.69
C ALA A 191 2.49 -9.92 -4.48
N ALA A 192 3.43 -8.99 -4.27
CA ALA A 192 4.32 -9.00 -3.12
C ALA A 192 3.54 -8.96 -1.79
N PHE A 193 2.48 -8.15 -1.70
CA PHE A 193 1.59 -8.10 -0.54
C PHE A 193 0.94 -9.46 -0.24
N PHE A 194 0.31 -10.10 -1.23
CA PHE A 194 -0.32 -11.41 -1.01
C PHE A 194 0.70 -12.50 -0.67
N CYS A 195 1.86 -12.50 -1.33
CA CYS A 195 2.97 -13.38 -0.96
C CYS A 195 3.31 -13.23 0.53
N VAL A 196 3.54 -12.01 0.98
CA VAL A 196 3.92 -11.69 2.37
C VAL A 196 2.82 -12.07 3.35
N TYR A 197 1.57 -11.81 3.00
CA TYR A 197 0.42 -12.16 3.82
C TYR A 197 0.33 -13.68 4.04
N PHE A 198 0.37 -14.46 2.97
CA PHE A 198 0.33 -15.92 3.07
C PHE A 198 1.57 -16.51 3.75
N PHE A 199 2.75 -15.94 3.48
CA PHE A 199 3.97 -16.33 4.19
C PHE A 199 3.85 -16.09 5.71
N SER A 200 3.29 -14.95 6.12
CA SER A 200 3.07 -14.64 7.54
C SER A 200 2.02 -15.55 8.18
N MET A 201 0.96 -15.91 7.44
CA MET A 201 -0.01 -16.92 7.87
C MET A 201 0.63 -18.31 8.03
N TYR A 202 1.54 -18.69 7.14
CA TYR A 202 2.32 -19.93 7.28
C TYR A 202 3.22 -19.89 8.52
N ALA A 203 3.90 -18.76 8.78
CA ALA A 203 4.80 -18.61 9.93
C ALA A 203 4.11 -18.93 11.26
N VAL A 204 2.82 -18.58 11.39
CA VAL A 204 1.99 -18.85 12.56
C VAL A 204 1.35 -20.23 12.53
N SER A 205 0.63 -20.56 11.45
CA SER A 205 -0.24 -21.75 11.40
C SER A 205 0.45 -23.04 10.93
N ARG A 206 1.61 -22.91 10.28
CA ARG A 206 2.39 -24.01 9.66
C ARG A 206 1.63 -24.85 8.62
N LYS A 207 0.50 -24.37 8.09
CA LYS A 207 -0.27 -25.07 7.05
C LYS A 207 0.40 -24.91 5.68
N PHE A 208 0.61 -26.03 4.98
CA PHE A 208 1.24 -26.05 3.65
C PHE A 208 0.48 -25.25 2.59
N LEU A 209 -0.86 -25.19 2.70
CA LEU A 209 -1.71 -24.40 1.79
C LEU A 209 -1.24 -22.94 1.65
N TYR A 210 -0.79 -22.33 2.75
CA TYR A 210 -0.32 -20.94 2.72
C TYR A 210 1.03 -20.78 2.01
N VAL A 211 1.92 -21.78 2.10
CA VAL A 211 3.17 -21.80 1.33
C VAL A 211 2.86 -21.90 -0.16
N PHE A 212 1.91 -22.77 -0.54
CA PHE A 212 1.46 -22.92 -1.92
C PHE A 212 0.97 -21.59 -2.51
N PHE A 213 0.06 -20.89 -1.82
CA PHE A 213 -0.38 -19.56 -2.27
C PHE A 213 0.76 -18.53 -2.29
N SER A 214 1.65 -18.54 -1.29
CA SER A 214 2.81 -17.64 -1.28
C SER A 214 3.69 -17.83 -2.52
N ILE A 215 3.97 -19.09 -2.93
CA ILE A 215 4.78 -19.40 -4.11
C ILE A 215 4.09 -18.92 -5.39
N ILE A 216 2.77 -19.12 -5.52
CA ILE A 216 1.99 -18.59 -6.65
C ILE A 216 2.18 -17.07 -6.77
N PHE A 217 2.08 -16.34 -5.66
CA PHE A 217 2.23 -14.88 -5.70
C PHE A 217 3.67 -14.41 -5.92
N VAL A 218 4.69 -15.16 -5.50
CA VAL A 218 6.09 -14.90 -5.93
C VAL A 218 6.21 -15.04 -7.44
N PHE A 219 5.63 -16.11 -8.02
CA PHE A 219 5.65 -16.34 -9.46
C PHE A 219 4.90 -15.23 -10.23
N LEU A 220 3.71 -14.84 -9.78
CA LEU A 220 2.98 -13.72 -10.38
C LEU A 220 3.77 -12.40 -10.25
N CYS A 221 4.41 -12.14 -9.10
CA CYS A 221 5.30 -10.98 -8.92
C CYS A 221 6.45 -11.01 -9.94
N PHE A 222 7.08 -12.17 -10.17
CA PHE A 222 8.13 -12.34 -11.17
C PHE A 222 7.63 -11.98 -12.58
N LEU A 223 6.44 -12.43 -12.96
CA LEU A 223 5.85 -12.18 -14.28
C LEU A 223 5.43 -10.72 -14.51
N THR A 224 5.24 -9.93 -13.45
CA THR A 224 5.04 -8.48 -13.61
C THR A 224 6.31 -7.77 -14.10
N GLN A 225 7.48 -8.41 -13.94
CA GLN A 225 8.80 -7.84 -14.22
C GLN A 225 9.09 -6.53 -13.45
N SER A 226 8.39 -6.29 -12.34
CA SER A 226 8.68 -5.17 -11.43
C SER A 226 9.94 -5.48 -10.62
N ARG A 227 11.10 -5.08 -11.15
CA ARG A 227 12.42 -5.32 -10.55
C ARG A 227 12.51 -4.80 -9.13
N THR A 228 11.99 -3.60 -8.87
CA THR A 228 12.02 -3.00 -7.53
C THR A 228 11.11 -3.71 -6.55
N ALA A 229 9.91 -4.15 -6.95
CA ALA A 229 9.05 -4.95 -6.09
C ALA A 229 9.67 -6.31 -5.75
N LEU A 230 10.34 -6.97 -6.70
CA LEU A 230 11.03 -8.25 -6.47
C LEU A 230 12.21 -8.11 -5.51
N VAL A 231 13.09 -7.13 -5.74
CA VAL A 231 14.22 -6.86 -4.82
C VAL A 231 13.70 -6.49 -3.43
N ALA A 232 12.66 -5.66 -3.35
CA ALA A 232 12.03 -5.30 -2.09
C ALA A 232 11.42 -6.51 -1.37
N LEU A 233 10.77 -7.41 -2.11
CA LEU A 233 10.18 -8.63 -1.58
C LEU A 233 11.26 -9.56 -1.00
N VAL A 234 12.34 -9.81 -1.76
CA VAL A 234 13.47 -10.64 -1.30
C VAL A 234 14.13 -10.02 -0.07
N PHE A 235 14.41 -8.72 -0.09
CA PHE A 235 15.02 -8.01 1.04
C PHE A 235 14.15 -8.08 2.29
N ALA A 236 12.85 -7.76 2.18
CA ALA A 236 11.94 -7.71 3.32
C ALA A 236 11.65 -9.10 3.88
N LEU A 237 11.44 -10.11 3.03
CA LEU A 237 11.27 -11.50 3.48
C LEU A 237 12.55 -12.03 4.14
N SER A 238 13.73 -11.74 3.58
CA SER A 238 15.01 -12.15 4.18
C SER A 238 15.21 -11.50 5.54
N THR A 239 14.94 -10.20 5.66
CA THR A 239 14.99 -9.48 6.94
C THR A 239 14.09 -10.14 7.97
N TYR A 240 12.82 -10.40 7.62
CA TYR A 240 11.92 -11.06 8.55
C TYR A 240 12.34 -12.49 8.91
N PHE A 241 12.79 -13.27 7.93
CA PHE A 241 13.23 -14.64 8.13
C PHE A 241 14.45 -14.74 9.05
N LEU A 242 15.42 -13.83 8.90
CA LEU A 242 16.64 -13.82 9.70
C LEU A 242 16.36 -13.41 11.15
N PHE A 243 15.61 -12.34 11.36
CA PHE A 243 15.47 -11.74 12.69
C PHE A 243 14.28 -12.26 13.49
N PHE A 244 13.16 -12.60 12.84
CA PHE A 244 11.90 -12.87 13.55
C PHE A 244 11.38 -14.29 13.36
N PHE A 245 11.72 -14.96 12.26
CA PHE A 245 11.28 -16.33 12.03
C PHE A 245 12.03 -17.32 12.91
N ARG A 246 11.27 -18.12 13.66
CA ARG A 246 11.78 -19.22 14.50
C ARG A 246 12.09 -20.42 13.61
N ALA A 247 13.33 -20.51 13.16
CA ALA A 247 13.91 -21.64 12.45
C ALA A 247 15.33 -21.92 12.97
N PHE A 248 15.80 -23.16 12.82
CA PHE A 248 17.19 -23.52 13.06
C PHE A 248 18.13 -22.67 12.19
N ILE A 249 19.30 -22.33 12.75
CA ILE A 249 20.28 -21.45 12.09
C ILE A 249 20.72 -21.97 10.72
N LEU A 250 20.79 -23.30 10.54
CA LEU A 250 21.11 -23.92 9.27
C LEU A 250 20.09 -23.57 8.17
N TYR A 251 18.79 -23.57 8.48
CA TYR A 251 17.76 -23.17 7.51
C TYR A 251 17.86 -21.68 7.18
N LYS A 252 18.27 -20.83 8.13
CA LYS A 252 18.58 -19.42 7.89
C LYS A 252 19.73 -19.24 6.90
N PHE A 253 20.79 -20.02 7.08
CA PHE A 253 21.93 -20.02 6.16
C PHE A 253 21.56 -20.52 4.76
N VAL A 254 20.87 -21.67 4.66
CA VAL A 254 20.41 -22.24 3.38
C VAL A 254 19.48 -21.27 2.64
N PHE A 255 18.55 -20.63 3.35
CA PHE A 255 17.67 -19.63 2.76
C PHE A 255 18.43 -18.42 2.22
N LEU A 256 19.45 -17.93 2.92
CA LEU A 256 20.30 -16.83 2.44
C LEU A 256 21.04 -17.22 1.16
N VAL A 257 21.62 -18.42 1.12
CA VAL A 257 22.31 -18.95 -0.06
C VAL A 257 21.34 -19.06 -1.23
N PHE A 258 20.16 -19.64 -1.03
CA PHE A 258 19.14 -19.77 -2.07
C PHE A 258 18.61 -18.40 -2.53
N GLY A 259 18.37 -17.47 -1.59
CA GLY A 259 17.96 -16.11 -1.89
C GLY A 259 19.00 -15.33 -2.68
N PHE A 260 20.29 -15.52 -2.38
CA PHE A 260 21.40 -14.95 -3.15
C PHE A 260 21.46 -15.51 -4.58
N PHE A 261 21.36 -16.83 -4.75
CA PHE A 261 21.30 -17.43 -6.09
C PHE A 261 20.04 -17.05 -6.86
N PHE A 262 18.90 -16.93 -6.19
CA PHE A 262 17.67 -16.42 -6.78
C PHE A 262 17.84 -14.98 -7.27
N LEU A 263 18.49 -14.13 -6.48
CA LEU A 263 18.80 -12.75 -6.87
C LEU A 263 19.82 -12.70 -8.02
N LEU A 264 20.85 -13.55 -8.03
CA LEU A 264 21.77 -13.68 -9.17
C LEU A 264 21.06 -14.18 -10.44
N SER A 265 20.16 -15.14 -10.31
CA SER A 265 19.32 -15.62 -11.41
C SER A 265 18.42 -14.51 -11.92
N MET A 266 17.79 -13.73 -11.03
CA MET A 266 17.03 -12.53 -11.38
C MET A 266 17.89 -11.56 -12.20
N ILE A 267 19.09 -11.23 -11.70
CA ILE A 267 20.09 -10.37 -12.35
C ILE A 267 20.40 -10.87 -13.78
N TYR A 268 20.60 -12.18 -13.95
CA TYR A 268 20.91 -12.80 -15.24
C TYR A 268 19.71 -12.79 -16.21
N PHE A 269 18.53 -13.18 -15.75
CA PHE A 269 17.32 -13.25 -16.58
C PHE A 269 16.66 -11.89 -16.85
N LEU A 270 16.86 -10.90 -15.98
CA LEU A 270 16.26 -9.57 -16.15
C LEU A 270 17.02 -8.66 -17.11
N ASP A 271 18.07 -9.15 -17.76
CA ASP A 271 18.94 -8.38 -18.67
C ASP A 271 19.38 -7.04 -18.06
N LEU A 272 20.34 -7.14 -17.13
CA LEU A 272 21.03 -5.98 -16.55
C LEU A 272 21.86 -5.20 -17.56
N SER A 273 22.07 -5.71 -18.78
CA SER A 273 22.73 -4.94 -19.83
C SER A 273 21.98 -3.62 -20.06
N TYR A 274 20.65 -3.57 -19.89
CA TYR A 274 19.87 -2.33 -19.95
C TYR A 274 20.20 -1.33 -18.83
N LEU A 275 20.66 -1.75 -17.64
CA LEU A 275 21.09 -0.80 -16.61
C LEU A 275 22.47 -0.24 -16.94
N TYR A 276 23.40 -1.07 -17.39
CA TYR A 276 24.71 -0.62 -17.85
C TYR A 276 24.59 0.26 -19.11
N LEU A 277 23.97 -0.25 -20.18
CA LEU A 277 23.61 0.50 -21.38
C LEU A 277 22.72 1.67 -21.03
N GLY A 278 21.83 1.56 -20.05
CA GLY A 278 20.92 2.63 -19.68
C GLY A 278 21.60 3.75 -18.90
N PHE A 279 22.60 3.46 -18.08
CA PHE A 279 23.50 4.45 -17.47
C PHE A 279 24.47 5.03 -18.50
N GLN A 280 24.99 4.20 -19.40
CA GLN A 280 25.89 4.64 -20.46
C GLN A 280 25.16 5.54 -21.47
N TYR A 281 24.00 5.11 -21.95
CA TYR A 281 23.07 5.92 -22.75
C TYR A 281 22.49 7.08 -21.94
N ALA A 282 22.41 7.01 -20.60
CA ALA A 282 22.03 8.18 -19.81
C ALA A 282 23.11 9.26 -19.87
N LEU A 283 24.36 8.86 -19.63
CA LEU A 283 25.55 9.70 -19.75
C LEU A 283 25.76 10.22 -21.18
N GLU A 284 25.36 9.44 -22.19
CA GLU A 284 25.41 9.81 -23.61
C GLU A 284 24.13 10.53 -24.10
N GLY A 285 23.14 10.77 -23.24
CA GLY A 285 21.89 11.48 -23.58
C GLY A 285 20.88 10.70 -24.44
N ARG A 286 21.04 9.39 -24.60
CA ARG A 286 20.24 8.50 -25.46
C ARG A 286 19.19 7.62 -24.75
N ASN A 287 19.15 7.57 -23.40
CA ASN A 287 18.18 6.72 -22.67
C ASN A 287 16.99 7.51 -22.12
N ASN A 288 15.88 7.51 -22.85
CA ASN A 288 14.69 8.27 -22.46
C ASN A 288 14.09 7.86 -21.10
N SER A 289 14.16 6.61 -20.65
CA SER A 289 13.43 6.21 -19.42
C SER A 289 14.18 6.53 -18.12
N LEU A 290 15.51 6.31 -18.09
CA LEU A 290 16.33 6.56 -16.90
C LEU A 290 16.70 8.04 -16.80
N ASN A 291 16.93 8.71 -17.95
CA ASN A 291 17.14 10.16 -18.00
C ASN A 291 15.93 10.91 -17.49
N VAL A 292 14.73 10.59 -17.97
CA VAL A 292 13.50 11.24 -17.48
C VAL A 292 13.33 11.07 -15.97
N ARG A 293 13.75 9.95 -15.37
CA ARG A 293 13.68 9.76 -13.91
C ARG A 293 14.69 10.61 -13.16
N LEU A 294 15.94 10.67 -13.62
CA LEU A 294 16.97 11.51 -13.02
C LEU A 294 16.64 12.99 -13.20
N ASP A 295 16.20 13.40 -14.39
CA ASP A 295 15.75 14.75 -14.70
C ASP A 295 14.57 15.14 -13.80
N ASN A 296 13.58 14.25 -13.62
CA ASN A 296 12.47 14.47 -12.70
C ASN A 296 12.93 14.62 -11.24
N MET A 297 13.96 13.88 -10.80
CA MET A 297 14.54 14.02 -9.46
C MET A 297 15.31 15.34 -9.29
N VAL A 298 16.05 15.75 -10.32
CA VAL A 298 16.78 17.02 -10.35
C VAL A 298 15.80 18.20 -10.35
N ASP A 299 14.75 18.13 -11.17
CA ASP A 299 13.65 19.10 -11.15
C ASP A 299 12.97 19.17 -9.79
N ALA A 300 12.69 18.02 -9.18
CA ALA A 300 12.10 17.96 -7.84
C ALA A 300 13.01 18.62 -6.80
N TYR A 301 14.34 18.45 -6.92
CA TYR A 301 15.31 19.11 -6.07
C TYR A 301 15.32 20.64 -6.26
N TYR A 302 15.38 21.14 -7.50
CA TYR A 302 15.33 22.59 -7.75
C TYR A 302 14.03 23.23 -7.27
N ARG A 303 12.90 22.52 -7.42
CA ARG A 303 11.60 22.95 -6.91
C ARG A 303 11.54 22.92 -5.38
N PHE A 304 12.15 21.92 -4.75
CA PHE A 304 12.28 21.88 -3.29
C PHE A 304 13.01 23.12 -2.76
N LEU A 305 14.07 23.59 -3.44
CA LEU A 305 14.80 24.79 -3.03
C LEU A 305 13.94 26.07 -3.05
N GLN A 306 12.87 26.11 -3.85
CA GLN A 306 11.96 27.26 -3.89
C GLN A 306 11.07 27.36 -2.64
N SER A 307 10.63 26.22 -2.09
CA SER A 307 9.82 26.15 -0.87
C SER A 307 10.21 24.94 -0.02
N PRO A 308 11.31 25.02 0.75
CA PRO A 308 11.84 23.84 1.45
C PRO A 308 10.94 23.34 2.58
N VAL A 309 10.21 24.22 3.25
CA VAL A 309 9.46 23.86 4.47
C VAL A 309 8.10 23.25 4.13
N VAL A 310 7.30 23.98 3.34
CA VAL A 310 5.90 23.62 3.04
C VAL A 310 5.76 22.96 1.67
N GLY A 311 6.74 23.11 0.78
CA GLY A 311 6.65 22.63 -0.59
C GLY A 311 5.80 23.53 -1.49
N LEU A 312 5.65 23.13 -2.75
CA LEU A 312 4.90 23.87 -3.79
C LEU A 312 3.46 23.36 -3.98
N GLY A 313 3.01 22.41 -3.15
CA GLY A 313 1.75 21.70 -3.35
C GLY A 313 1.73 20.86 -4.63
N PRO A 314 0.55 20.32 -5.01
CA PRO A 314 0.40 19.54 -6.24
C PRO A 314 0.63 20.37 -7.51
N ALA A 315 0.26 21.66 -7.51
CA ALA A 315 0.49 22.65 -8.55
C ALA A 315 0.32 22.11 -9.99
N LYS A 316 -0.83 21.45 -10.23
CA LYS A 316 -1.11 20.69 -11.46
C LYS A 316 -1.21 21.55 -12.72
N SER A 317 -1.39 22.86 -12.58
CA SER A 317 -1.39 23.82 -13.69
C SER A 317 0.01 24.25 -14.12
N SER A 318 1.00 24.09 -13.24
CA SER A 318 2.35 24.63 -13.43
C SER A 318 3.39 23.55 -13.67
N PHE A 319 3.17 22.33 -13.16
CA PHE A 319 4.16 21.25 -13.23
C PHE A 319 3.56 19.93 -13.70
N SER A 320 4.39 19.10 -14.33
CA SER A 320 4.05 17.70 -14.59
C SER A 320 3.78 16.98 -13.27
N THR A 321 2.71 16.20 -13.25
CA THR A 321 2.32 15.40 -12.09
C THR A 321 2.96 14.01 -12.06
N ILE A 322 3.71 13.66 -13.10
CA ILE A 322 4.27 12.33 -13.32
C ILE A 322 5.70 12.32 -12.78
N ILE A 323 5.87 11.86 -11.55
CA ILE A 323 7.17 11.61 -10.92
C ILE A 323 7.19 10.15 -10.47
N ASP A 324 8.08 9.37 -11.05
CA ASP A 324 8.29 7.93 -10.80
C ASP A 324 9.01 7.67 -9.46
N SER A 325 8.87 8.56 -8.47
CA SER A 325 9.48 8.41 -7.14
C SER A 325 8.65 9.16 -6.11
N GLU A 326 8.11 8.42 -5.15
CA GLU A 326 7.28 9.01 -4.10
C GLU A 326 8.10 9.92 -3.19
N TYR A 327 9.37 9.61 -2.96
CA TYR A 327 10.26 10.48 -2.19
C TYR A 327 10.47 11.84 -2.86
N ALA A 328 10.76 11.84 -4.17
CA ALA A 328 10.90 13.08 -4.93
C ALA A 328 9.58 13.87 -4.99
N LEU A 329 8.45 13.16 -5.12
CA LEU A 329 7.13 13.77 -5.11
C LEU A 329 6.82 14.42 -3.74
N ILE A 330 7.11 13.73 -2.64
CA ILE A 330 6.88 14.25 -1.29
C ILE A 330 7.72 15.50 -1.03
N ILE A 331 9.03 15.45 -1.29
CA ILE A 331 9.93 16.56 -0.97
C ILE A 331 9.62 17.79 -1.83
N GLN A 332 9.30 17.61 -3.12
CA GLN A 332 8.91 18.71 -3.99
C GLN A 332 7.57 19.34 -3.57
N ARG A 333 6.54 18.51 -3.37
CA ARG A 333 5.17 19.01 -3.18
C ARG A 333 4.91 19.49 -1.77
N TYR A 334 5.56 18.90 -0.78
CA TYR A 334 5.20 19.09 0.63
C TYR A 334 6.40 19.48 1.51
N GLY A 335 7.59 19.61 0.93
CA GLY A 335 8.79 20.03 1.63
C GLY A 335 9.17 19.11 2.80
N LEU A 336 9.89 19.69 3.76
CA LEU A 336 10.28 19.02 5.01
C LEU A 336 9.07 18.66 5.88
N LEU A 337 7.98 19.43 5.82
CA LEU A 337 6.74 19.11 6.52
C LEU A 337 6.20 17.74 6.07
N GLY A 338 6.13 17.51 4.76
CA GLY A 338 5.68 16.23 4.23
C GLY A 338 6.62 15.10 4.60
N VAL A 339 7.93 15.27 4.40
CA VAL A 339 8.93 14.26 4.79
C VAL A 339 8.76 13.86 6.26
N PHE A 340 8.58 14.83 7.15
CA PHE A 340 8.36 14.59 8.57
C PHE A 340 7.07 13.80 8.86
N LEU A 341 5.94 14.17 8.24
CA LEU A 341 4.66 13.47 8.44
C LEU A 341 4.69 12.03 7.95
N PHE A 342 5.25 11.80 6.75
CA PHE A 342 5.44 10.46 6.21
C PHE A 342 6.37 9.62 7.08
N PHE A 343 7.50 10.20 7.52
CA PHE A 343 8.42 9.52 8.43
C PHE A 343 7.75 9.14 9.75
N CYS A 344 7.00 10.05 10.38
CA CYS A 344 6.23 9.76 11.59
C CYS A 344 5.23 8.61 11.37
N TYR A 345 4.55 8.58 10.22
CA TYR A 345 3.62 7.50 9.91
C TYR A 345 4.35 6.15 9.71
N PHE A 346 5.48 6.16 9.01
CA PHE A 346 6.34 4.98 8.87
C PHE A 346 6.81 4.42 10.21
N VAL A 347 7.33 5.28 11.09
CA VAL A 347 7.79 4.88 12.43
C VAL A 347 6.63 4.32 13.25
N TYR A 348 5.45 4.93 13.15
CA TYR A 348 4.24 4.41 13.79
C TYR A 348 3.89 2.99 13.31
N LEU A 349 3.87 2.75 12.00
CA LEU A 349 3.57 1.44 11.41
C LEU A 349 4.61 0.39 11.83
N LEU A 350 5.90 0.73 11.81
CA LEU A 350 6.96 -0.17 12.27
C LEU A 350 6.83 -0.53 13.76
N LYS A 351 6.52 0.45 14.61
CA LYS A 351 6.30 0.22 16.05
C LYS A 351 5.09 -0.70 16.29
N LEU A 352 3.99 -0.45 15.58
CA LEU A 352 2.78 -1.28 15.64
C LEU A 352 3.09 -2.72 15.17
N ALA A 353 3.77 -2.86 14.03
CA ALA A 353 4.13 -4.16 13.47
C ALA A 353 5.05 -4.96 14.41
N TYR A 354 6.08 -4.30 14.95
CA TYR A 354 7.02 -4.92 15.89
C TYR A 354 6.32 -5.47 17.14
N SER A 355 5.32 -4.74 17.66
CA SER A 355 4.54 -5.17 18.84
C SER A 355 3.80 -6.51 18.62
N LEU A 356 3.57 -6.88 17.37
CA LEU A 356 2.84 -8.08 16.93
C LEU A 356 3.65 -8.93 15.94
N VAL A 357 4.98 -8.83 15.93
CA VAL A 357 5.80 -9.46 14.87
C VAL A 357 5.63 -10.98 14.79
N CYS A 358 5.28 -11.64 15.90
CA CYS A 358 4.99 -13.08 15.94
C CYS A 358 3.56 -13.45 15.51
N ASN A 359 2.70 -12.47 15.24
CA ASN A 359 1.34 -12.66 14.72
C ASN A 359 1.37 -12.45 13.19
N ALA A 360 0.49 -13.15 12.46
CA ALA A 360 0.44 -13.08 11.01
C ALA A 360 0.19 -11.65 10.50
N TRP A 361 -0.65 -10.87 11.17
CA TRP A 361 -0.92 -9.48 10.79
C TRP A 361 0.28 -8.56 11.05
N GLY A 362 0.92 -8.70 12.21
CA GLY A 362 2.10 -7.88 12.55
C GLY A 362 3.32 -8.21 11.69
N GLY A 363 3.55 -9.49 11.40
CA GLY A 363 4.56 -9.92 10.43
C GLY A 363 4.28 -9.37 9.03
N SER A 364 3.01 -9.46 8.57
CA SER A 364 2.60 -8.91 7.27
C SER A 364 2.83 -7.40 7.19
N LEU A 365 2.43 -6.66 8.24
CA LEU A 365 2.63 -5.21 8.31
C LEU A 365 4.12 -4.85 8.31
N LEU A 366 4.95 -5.57 9.07
CA LEU A 366 6.39 -5.30 9.13
C LEU A 366 7.03 -5.46 7.75
N ILE A 367 6.83 -6.62 7.13
CA ILE A 367 7.43 -6.94 5.84
C ILE A 367 6.89 -5.99 4.76
N PHE A 368 5.58 -5.74 4.72
CA PHE A 368 5.01 -4.84 3.73
C PHE A 368 5.46 -3.38 3.92
N THR A 369 5.69 -2.93 5.15
CA THR A 369 6.24 -1.59 5.42
C THR A 369 7.68 -1.47 4.91
N LEU A 370 8.51 -2.52 5.04
CA LEU A 370 9.85 -2.57 4.46
C LEU A 370 9.82 -2.58 2.93
N ILE A 371 8.92 -3.38 2.34
CA ILE A 371 8.68 -3.36 0.89
C ILE A 371 8.30 -1.94 0.45
N SER A 372 7.44 -1.29 1.22
CA SER A 372 6.92 0.02 0.88
C SER A 372 8.03 1.05 0.84
N PHE A 373 8.88 1.07 1.86
CA PHE A 373 10.06 1.94 1.91
C PHE A 373 10.96 1.79 0.67
N MET A 374 11.26 0.56 0.24
CA MET A 374 12.10 0.36 -0.94
C MET A 374 11.39 0.74 -2.25
N VAL A 375 10.13 0.36 -2.40
CA VAL A 375 9.38 0.58 -3.64
C VAL A 375 9.07 2.06 -3.87
N MET A 376 8.93 2.87 -2.82
CA MET A 376 8.76 4.32 -2.88
C MET A 376 9.85 5.06 -3.68
N MET A 377 11.01 4.45 -3.88
CA MET A 377 12.04 4.98 -4.77
C MET A 377 11.59 5.07 -6.22
N THR A 378 10.69 4.16 -6.65
CA THR A 378 10.31 3.96 -8.06
C THR A 378 8.80 3.95 -8.31
N ASN A 379 7.98 4.03 -7.27
CA ASN A 379 6.52 3.96 -7.37
C ASN A 379 5.85 4.69 -6.20
N ASN A 380 4.54 4.91 -6.31
CA ASN A 380 3.72 5.68 -5.37
C ASN A 380 2.79 4.76 -4.57
N ILE A 381 3.09 4.55 -3.29
CA ILE A 381 2.35 3.67 -2.39
C ILE A 381 1.29 4.44 -1.62
N PHE A 382 1.66 5.56 -1.02
CA PHE A 382 0.76 6.32 -0.15
C PHE A 382 -0.08 7.34 -0.93
N SER A 383 0.52 7.94 -1.96
CA SER A 383 -0.08 8.90 -2.88
C SER A 383 -0.81 8.22 -4.05
N GLY A 384 -0.63 6.90 -4.20
CA GLY A 384 -1.40 6.06 -5.10
C GLY A 384 -2.78 5.71 -4.52
N TYR A 385 -3.82 5.75 -5.35
CA TYR A 385 -5.19 5.44 -4.92
C TYR A 385 -5.37 3.97 -4.49
N GLN A 386 -4.56 3.06 -5.05
CA GLN A 386 -4.72 1.63 -4.89
C GLN A 386 -3.94 1.08 -3.68
N LEU A 387 -2.64 1.38 -3.56
CA LEU A 387 -1.74 0.71 -2.61
C LEU A 387 -1.87 1.19 -1.16
N MET A 388 -2.30 2.43 -0.94
CA MET A 388 -2.54 2.97 0.41
C MET A 388 -3.62 2.16 1.16
N SER A 389 -4.57 1.56 0.43
CA SER A 389 -5.59 0.68 1.01
C SER A 389 -4.99 -0.51 1.77
N LEU A 390 -3.89 -1.08 1.26
CA LEU A 390 -3.18 -2.21 1.87
C LEU A 390 -2.54 -1.79 3.20
N VAL A 391 -1.92 -0.62 3.22
CA VAL A 391 -1.32 -0.05 4.44
C VAL A 391 -2.39 0.17 5.50
N VAL A 392 -3.52 0.77 5.11
CA VAL A 392 -4.65 1.05 6.02
C VAL A 392 -5.29 -0.26 6.52
N LEU A 393 -5.47 -1.25 5.64
CA LEU A 393 -6.01 -2.56 6.00
C LEU A 393 -5.14 -3.27 7.03
N LEU A 394 -3.83 -3.33 6.79
CA LEU A 394 -2.87 -3.94 7.72
C LEU A 394 -2.81 -3.19 9.05
N ASN A 395 -2.89 -1.85 9.03
CA ASN A 395 -2.95 -1.02 10.22
C ASN A 395 -4.18 -1.37 11.08
N VAL A 396 -5.39 -1.37 10.48
CA VAL A 396 -6.63 -1.76 11.17
C VAL A 396 -6.53 -3.19 11.71
N ALA A 397 -6.09 -4.15 10.89
CA ALA A 397 -6.01 -5.55 11.27
C ALA A 397 -5.02 -5.80 12.42
N CYS A 398 -3.88 -5.10 12.44
CA CYS A 398 -2.91 -5.17 13.52
C CYS A 398 -3.48 -4.60 14.82
N ILE A 399 -4.16 -3.45 14.79
CA ILE A 399 -4.77 -2.88 16.00
C ILE A 399 -5.84 -3.80 16.57
N LEU A 400 -6.66 -4.42 15.71
CA LEU A 400 -7.65 -5.41 16.15
C LEU A 400 -6.99 -6.64 16.76
N SER A 401 -5.92 -7.16 16.14
CA SER A 401 -5.16 -8.29 16.66
C SER A 401 -4.47 -7.98 18.00
N LEU A 402 -4.03 -6.73 18.20
CA LEU A 402 -3.47 -6.29 19.48
C LEU A 402 -4.53 -6.35 20.58
N ARG A 403 -5.76 -5.90 20.28
CA ARG A 403 -6.89 -5.97 21.22
C ARG A 403 -7.29 -7.40 21.57
N VAL A 404 -7.26 -8.32 20.59
CA VAL A 404 -7.50 -9.75 20.83
C VAL A 404 -6.46 -10.27 21.83
N ARG A 405 -5.16 -10.03 21.57
CA ARG A 405 -4.08 -10.46 22.47
C ARG A 405 -4.21 -9.89 23.87
N GLU A 406 -4.58 -8.61 24.00
CA GLU A 406 -4.81 -7.96 25.29
C GLU A 406 -6.03 -8.52 26.03
N ALA A 407 -7.07 -8.97 25.31
CA ALA A 407 -8.23 -9.62 25.90
C ALA A 407 -7.88 -11.02 26.43
N GLU A 408 -7.18 -11.82 25.63
CA GLU A 408 -6.70 -13.16 26.00
C GLU A 408 -5.76 -13.10 27.22
N ALA A 409 -4.81 -12.15 27.23
CA ALA A 409 -3.89 -11.97 28.35
C ALA A 409 -4.61 -11.56 29.65
N LYS A 410 -5.74 -10.85 29.57
CA LYS A 410 -6.54 -10.51 30.75
C LYS A 410 -7.31 -11.71 31.28
N GLU A 411 -7.79 -12.58 30.40
CA GLU A 411 -8.51 -13.81 30.76
C GLU A 411 -7.57 -14.85 31.37
N ALA A 412 -6.32 -14.93 30.92
CA ALA A 412 -5.32 -15.84 31.50
C ALA A 412 -4.79 -15.42 32.90
N ASN A 413 -5.00 -14.16 33.30
CA ASN A 413 -4.58 -13.61 34.60
C ASN A 413 -5.73 -13.54 35.63
N LEU A 414 -6.92 -14.01 35.26
CA LEU A 414 -8.08 -14.21 36.14
C LEU A 414 -8.21 -15.69 36.45
#